data_AF-A0A3L6E3P1-F1
#
_entry.id   AF-A0A3L6E3P1-F1
#
_cell.length_a   1.000
_cell.length_b   1.000
_cell.length_c   1.000
_cell.angle_alpha   90.00
_cell.angle_beta   90.00
_cell.angle_gamma   90.00
#
_symmetry.space_group_name_H-M   'P 1'
#
loop_
_entity.id
_entity.type
_entity.pdbx_description
1 polymer ?
#
loop_
_entity_poly.entity_id
_entity_poly.type
_entity_poly.pdbx_seq_one_letter_code
_entity_poly.pdbx_strand_id
1 'polypeptide(L)'
;MVLFFLNSTMPGLPSEKESIPNLILRGFGTIDRVKAKLEQACPEVVSCADILALVARDVVVLTKGPHGDVPIWRRDGRRSVKQDALDNLHAPFFDVGRNMCQFFMPKGLNAKDQIVLLGNILKFLSTMCDRLRSRIWKRVIKPSYA
;
A
#
# COMPACT_ATOMS: atom_id res chain seq x y z
N MET A 1 10.93 -2.96 2.67
CA MET A 1 9.96 -3.97 2.19
C MET A 1 9.17 -3.35 1.06
N VAL A 2 9.62 -3.54 -0.18
CA VAL A 2 8.76 -3.31 -1.34
C VAL A 2 8.91 -4.50 -2.25
N LEU A 3 8.00 -5.45 -2.09
CA LEU A 3 8.10 -6.80 -2.60
C LEU A 3 7.09 -7.06 -3.73
N PHE A 4 6.15 -6.14 -3.95
CA PHE A 4 5.13 -6.20 -5.01
C PHE A 4 5.67 -5.93 -6.43
N PHE A 5 6.89 -5.39 -6.57
CA PHE A 5 7.51 -5.13 -7.88
C PHE A 5 8.30 -6.32 -8.41
N LEU A 6 8.60 -7.30 -7.56
CA LEU A 6 9.33 -8.48 -7.95
C LEU A 6 8.38 -9.57 -8.45
N ASN A 7 8.86 -10.34 -9.44
CA ASN A 7 8.31 -11.65 -9.73
C ASN A 7 8.62 -12.62 -8.59
N SER A 8 7.95 -13.77 -8.59
CA SER A 8 8.08 -14.74 -7.51
C SER A 8 9.53 -15.15 -7.29
N THR A 9 9.93 -15.16 -6.02
CA THR A 9 11.29 -15.54 -5.61
C THR A 9 11.37 -17.01 -5.23
N MET A 10 10.25 -17.74 -5.30
CA MET A 10 10.19 -19.18 -5.05
C MET A 10 9.65 -19.90 -6.29
N PRO A 11 10.37 -20.91 -6.83
CA PRO A 11 9.92 -21.65 -8.00
C PRO A 11 8.52 -22.25 -7.79
N GLY A 12 7.61 -21.98 -8.73
CA GLY A 12 6.24 -22.52 -8.73
C GLY A 12 5.26 -21.87 -7.74
N LEU A 13 5.68 -20.89 -6.95
CA LEU A 13 4.79 -20.13 -6.06
C LEU A 13 4.43 -18.77 -6.67
N PRO A 14 3.22 -18.25 -6.44
CA PRO A 14 2.83 -16.92 -6.88
C PRO A 14 3.51 -15.82 -6.07
N SER A 15 3.80 -14.71 -6.74
CA SER A 15 4.37 -13.49 -6.16
C SER A 15 3.35 -12.71 -5.32
N GLU A 16 3.80 -11.71 -4.57
CA GLU A 16 2.87 -10.81 -3.87
C GLU A 16 1.94 -10.06 -4.83
N LYS A 17 2.40 -9.77 -6.05
CA LYS A 17 1.61 -9.09 -7.09
C LYS A 17 0.37 -9.89 -7.49
N GLU A 18 0.43 -11.21 -7.38
CA GLU A 18 -0.65 -12.16 -7.70
C GLU A 18 -1.54 -12.47 -6.49
N SER A 19 -1.31 -11.80 -5.37
CA SER A 19 -2.21 -11.88 -4.22
C SER A 19 -3.52 -11.12 -4.47
N ILE A 20 -4.63 -11.65 -3.96
CA ILE A 20 -5.96 -11.03 -4.05
C ILE A 20 -5.98 -9.53 -3.67
N PRO A 21 -5.32 -9.08 -2.58
CA PRO A 21 -5.30 -7.65 -2.26
C PRO A 21 -4.56 -6.81 -3.31
N ASN A 22 -3.62 -7.39 -4.06
CA ASN A 22 -2.74 -6.65 -4.96
C ASN A 22 -3.15 -6.67 -6.43
N LEU A 23 -4.12 -7.51 -6.82
CA LEU A 23 -4.64 -7.57 -8.20
C LEU A 23 -5.20 -6.23 -8.70
N ILE A 24 -5.53 -5.30 -7.79
CA ILE A 24 -6.05 -3.96 -8.11
C ILE A 24 -4.99 -2.87 -8.09
N LEU A 25 -3.74 -3.18 -7.72
CA LEU A 25 -2.68 -2.18 -7.68
C LEU A 25 -2.39 -1.66 -9.09
N ARG A 26 -2.11 -0.37 -9.17
CA ARG A 26 -1.80 0.35 -10.40
C ARG A 26 -0.52 1.17 -10.19
N GLY A 27 0.04 1.68 -11.28
CA GLY A 27 1.19 2.61 -11.22
C GLY A 27 2.56 1.95 -11.28
N PHE A 28 2.65 0.62 -11.46
CA PHE A 28 3.93 -0.09 -11.61
C PHE A 28 4.81 0.53 -12.69
N GLY A 29 4.26 0.74 -13.90
CA GLY A 29 5.00 1.33 -15.00
C GLY A 29 5.42 2.80 -14.79
N THR A 30 4.76 3.54 -13.88
CA THR A 30 5.20 4.89 -13.51
C THR A 30 6.49 4.82 -12.70
N ILE A 31 6.55 3.91 -11.73
CA ILE A 31 7.73 3.69 -10.90
C ILE A 31 8.90 3.17 -11.74
N ASP A 32 8.66 2.25 -12.67
CA ASP A 32 9.69 1.74 -13.58
C ASP A 32 10.31 2.86 -14.43
N ARG A 33 9.50 3.82 -14.92
CA ARG A 33 9.99 5.00 -15.66
C ARG A 33 10.81 5.93 -14.77
N VAL A 34 10.40 6.13 -13.52
CA VAL A 34 11.15 6.95 -12.55
C VAL A 34 12.50 6.30 -12.26
N LYS A 35 12.52 4.99 -11.99
CA LYS A 35 13.75 4.21 -11.79
C LYS A 35 14.67 4.30 -13.01
N ALA A 36 14.15 4.11 -14.22
CA ALA A 36 14.94 4.20 -15.45
C ALA A 36 15.61 5.57 -15.63
N LYS A 37 14.90 6.67 -15.33
CA LYS A 37 15.50 8.02 -15.37
C LYS A 37 16.55 8.22 -14.28
N LEU A 38 16.33 7.70 -13.08
CA LEU A 38 17.30 7.80 -11.99
C LEU A 38 18.56 6.98 -12.30
N GLU A 39 18.44 5.79 -12.87
CA GLU A 39 19.58 4.98 -13.28
C GLU A 39 20.42 5.65 -14.39
N GLN A 40 19.81 6.45 -15.26
CA GLN A 40 20.55 7.24 -16.26
C GLN A 40 21.39 8.35 -15.64
N ALA A 41 20.92 8.93 -14.53
CA ALA A 41 21.60 10.03 -13.85
C ALA A 41 22.58 9.56 -12.77
N CYS A 42 22.22 8.49 -12.04
CA CYS A 42 22.96 7.94 -10.91
C CYS A 42 22.76 6.41 -10.84
N PRO A 43 23.60 5.63 -11.56
CA PRO A 43 23.50 4.17 -11.60
C PRO A 43 23.64 3.53 -10.22
N GLU A 44 22.73 2.61 -9.88
CA GLU A 44 22.71 1.80 -8.66
C GLU A 44 22.71 2.57 -7.33
N VAL A 45 22.41 3.86 -7.34
CA VAL A 45 22.41 4.69 -6.11
C VAL A 45 21.07 4.64 -5.37
N VAL A 46 19.96 4.75 -6.10
CA VAL A 46 18.63 4.98 -5.51
C VAL A 46 17.80 3.69 -5.51
N SER A 47 17.42 3.20 -4.34
CA SER A 47 16.62 1.98 -4.22
C SER A 47 15.17 2.19 -4.68
N CYS A 48 14.53 1.13 -5.18
CA CYS A 48 13.10 1.17 -5.51
C CYS A 48 12.23 1.45 -4.27
N ALA A 49 12.67 0.98 -3.11
CA ALA A 49 12.02 1.25 -1.83
C ALA A 49 12.00 2.75 -1.48
N ASP A 50 13.09 3.48 -1.74
CA ASP A 50 13.14 4.92 -1.53
C ASP A 50 12.34 5.69 -2.57
N ILE A 51 12.39 5.27 -3.84
CA ILE A 51 11.55 5.85 -4.91
C ILE A 51 10.08 5.85 -4.50
N LEU A 52 9.59 4.73 -3.97
CA LEU A 52 8.19 4.63 -3.59
C LEU A 52 7.80 5.51 -2.42
N ALA A 53 8.67 5.63 -1.43
CA ALA A 53 8.41 6.52 -0.30
C ALA A 53 8.41 7.99 -0.73
N LEU A 54 9.35 8.37 -1.62
CA LEU A 54 9.44 9.72 -2.18
C LEU A 54 8.23 10.04 -3.07
N VAL A 55 7.88 9.14 -3.98
CA VAL A 55 6.69 9.29 -4.85
C VAL A 55 5.41 9.39 -4.02
N ALA A 56 5.27 8.58 -2.97
CA ALA A 56 4.10 8.68 -2.08
C ALA A 56 4.01 10.05 -1.40
N ARG A 57 5.12 10.59 -0.90
CA ARG A 57 5.18 11.96 -0.33
C ARG A 57 4.84 13.00 -1.38
N ASP A 58 5.41 12.91 -2.57
CA ASP A 58 5.18 13.88 -3.65
C ASP A 58 3.71 13.90 -4.07
N VAL A 59 3.04 12.74 -4.14
CA VAL A 59 1.60 12.65 -4.43
C VAL A 59 0.76 13.31 -3.32
N VAL A 60 1.13 13.14 -2.05
CA VAL A 60 0.45 13.82 -0.93
C VAL A 60 0.61 15.34 -1.05
N VAL A 61 1.80 15.83 -1.38
CA VAL A 61 2.04 17.27 -1.58
C VAL A 61 1.22 17.81 -2.76
N LEU A 62 1.22 17.11 -3.90
CA LEU A 62 0.46 17.50 -5.09
C LEU A 62 -1.06 17.55 -4.84
N THR A 63 -1.55 16.74 -3.90
CA THR A 63 -2.96 16.72 -3.49
C THR A 63 -3.28 17.68 -2.34
N LYS A 64 -2.38 18.63 -2.05
CA LYS A 64 -2.47 19.64 -0.97
C LYS A 64 -2.51 19.02 0.44
N GLY A 65 -1.90 17.86 0.60
CA GLY A 65 -1.65 17.24 1.90
C GLY A 65 -0.42 17.83 2.61
N PRO A 66 -0.13 17.35 3.83
CA PRO A 66 1.02 17.82 4.60
C PRO A 66 2.35 17.43 3.94
N HIS A 67 3.32 18.34 4.01
CA HIS A 67 4.71 18.06 3.64
C HIS A 67 5.49 17.59 4.86
N GLY A 68 6.30 16.54 4.68
CA GLY A 68 7.27 16.09 5.67
C GLY A 68 8.47 15.46 4.98
N ASP A 69 9.62 15.51 5.65
CA ASP A 69 10.83 14.87 5.14
C ASP A 69 10.70 13.35 5.22
N VAL A 70 11.14 12.67 4.16
CA VAL A 70 11.11 11.21 4.07
C VAL A 70 12.51 10.70 4.35
N PRO A 71 12.72 9.87 5.39
CA PRO A 71 13.99 9.18 5.58
C PRO A 71 14.33 8.37 4.33
N ILE A 72 15.56 8.48 3.86
CA ILE A 72 16.11 7.74 2.71
C ILE A 72 17.05 6.64 3.19
N TRP A 73 17.60 5.84 2.27
CA TRP A 73 18.49 4.68 2.50
C TRP A 73 17.79 3.35 2.80
N ARG A 74 16.55 3.16 2.34
CA ARG A 74 15.93 1.83 2.37
C ARG A 74 16.63 0.94 1.33
N ARG A 75 16.75 -0.36 1.64
CA ARG A 75 17.21 -1.36 0.68
C ARG A 75 16.06 -2.12 0.05
N ASP A 76 16.24 -2.52 -1.19
CA ASP A 76 15.26 -3.33 -1.92
C ASP A 76 15.19 -4.74 -1.33
N GLY A 77 13.95 -5.24 -1.15
CA GLY A 77 13.74 -6.60 -0.67
C GLY A 77 13.99 -7.61 -1.78
N ARG A 78 14.31 -8.86 -1.42
CA ARG A 78 14.67 -9.93 -2.38
C ARG A 78 13.76 -11.17 -2.29
N ARG A 79 12.60 -11.05 -1.63
CA ARG A 79 11.64 -12.13 -1.42
C ARG A 79 10.24 -11.62 -1.78
N SER A 80 9.54 -12.26 -2.69
CA SER A 80 8.14 -11.93 -3.01
C SER A 80 7.32 -13.20 -3.05
N VAL A 81 6.42 -13.35 -2.07
CA VAL A 81 5.57 -14.53 -1.90
C VAL A 81 4.15 -14.07 -1.62
N LYS A 82 3.17 -14.61 -2.36
CA LYS A 82 1.74 -14.28 -2.21
C LYS A 82 1.24 -14.27 -0.77
N GLN A 83 1.72 -15.21 0.05
CA GLN A 83 1.32 -15.37 1.44
C GLN A 83 1.67 -14.14 2.30
N ASP A 84 2.83 -13.51 2.06
CA ASP A 84 3.27 -12.33 2.80
C ASP A 84 2.25 -11.18 2.67
N ALA A 85 1.67 -11.01 1.48
CA ALA A 85 0.63 -10.02 1.25
C ALA A 85 -0.70 -10.36 1.96
N LEU A 86 -1.06 -11.64 2.03
CA LEU A 86 -2.28 -12.09 2.72
C LEU A 86 -2.17 -11.96 4.24
N ASP A 87 -0.98 -12.20 4.80
CA ASP A 87 -0.74 -12.15 6.24
C ASP A 87 -0.60 -10.72 6.75
N ASN A 88 -0.14 -9.79 5.90
CA ASN A 88 0.23 -8.44 6.33
C ASN A 88 -0.72 -7.33 5.90
N LEU A 89 -1.67 -7.60 5.00
CA LEU A 89 -2.67 -6.64 4.52
C LEU A 89 -4.04 -6.94 5.11
N HIS A 90 -4.66 -5.91 5.69
CA HIS A 90 -5.99 -6.03 6.25
C HIS A 90 -7.06 -6.10 5.14
N ALA A 91 -8.14 -6.81 5.42
CA ALA A 91 -9.30 -6.83 4.54
C ALA A 91 -10.23 -5.63 4.82
N PRO A 92 -10.93 -5.09 3.79
CA PRO A 92 -11.79 -3.90 3.94
C PRO A 92 -13.04 -4.13 4.79
N PHE A 93 -13.32 -5.38 5.17
CA PHE A 93 -14.46 -5.80 5.98
C PHE A 93 -14.09 -6.13 7.43
N PHE A 94 -12.82 -5.99 7.83
CA PHE A 94 -12.41 -6.14 9.23
C PHE A 94 -12.86 -4.95 10.07
N ASP A 95 -13.22 -5.23 11.32
CA ASP A 95 -13.53 -4.20 12.30
C ASP A 95 -12.26 -3.45 12.76
N VAL A 96 -12.48 -2.30 13.41
CA VAL A 96 -11.41 -1.39 13.83
C VAL A 96 -10.48 -2.06 14.84
N GLY A 97 -11.00 -2.86 15.77
CA GLY A 97 -10.21 -3.52 16.82
C GLY A 97 -9.36 -4.67 16.30
N ARG A 98 -9.93 -5.51 15.42
CA ARG A 98 -9.21 -6.57 14.73
C ARG A 98 -8.09 -6.01 13.85
N ASN A 99 -8.38 -4.93 13.11
CA ASN A 99 -7.36 -4.24 12.32
C ASN A 99 -6.19 -3.78 13.19
N MET A 100 -6.50 -3.17 14.33
CA MET A 100 -5.51 -2.66 15.27
C MET A 100 -4.58 -3.75 15.78
N CYS A 101 -5.15 -4.79 16.38
CA CYS A 101 -4.38 -5.85 17.04
C CYS A 101 -3.57 -6.69 16.05
N GLN A 102 -4.12 -6.99 14.87
CA GLN A 102 -3.48 -7.92 13.92
C GLN A 102 -2.52 -7.24 12.95
N PHE A 103 -2.74 -5.97 12.58
CA PHE A 103 -2.00 -5.35 11.48
C PHE A 103 -1.21 -4.10 11.85
N PHE A 104 -1.66 -3.32 12.84
CA PHE A 104 -1.02 -2.06 13.23
C PHE A 104 -0.07 -2.24 14.42
N MET A 105 -0.51 -2.89 15.50
CA MET A 105 0.32 -3.13 16.68
C MET A 105 1.62 -3.91 16.37
N PRO A 106 1.62 -4.98 15.56
CA PRO A 106 2.86 -5.69 15.22
C PRO A 106 3.85 -4.84 14.40
N LYS A 107 3.37 -3.74 13.79
CA LYS A 107 4.18 -2.78 13.05
C LYS A 107 4.59 -1.56 13.88
N GLY A 108 4.32 -1.58 15.19
CA GLY A 108 4.60 -0.48 16.10
C GLY A 108 3.69 0.74 15.92
N LEU A 109 2.54 0.57 15.25
CA LEU A 109 1.58 1.65 15.00
C LEU A 109 0.48 1.66 16.06
N ASN A 110 0.08 2.85 16.48
CA ASN A 110 -0.95 3.06 17.50
C ASN A 110 -2.34 3.34 16.87
N ALA A 111 -3.36 3.53 17.72
CA ALA A 111 -4.74 3.77 17.27
C ALA A 111 -4.88 5.09 16.49
N LYS A 112 -4.09 6.11 16.84
CA LYS A 112 -4.05 7.38 16.12
C LYS A 112 -3.49 7.18 14.70
N ASP A 113 -2.43 6.39 14.57
CA ASP A 113 -1.84 6.08 13.27
C ASP A 113 -2.83 5.32 12.37
N GLN A 114 -3.58 4.37 12.95
CA GLN A 114 -4.64 3.66 12.23
C GLN A 114 -5.71 4.62 11.69
N ILE A 115 -6.21 5.53 12.53
CA ILE A 115 -7.25 6.49 12.11
C ILE A 115 -6.72 7.42 11.02
N VAL A 116 -5.49 7.93 11.16
CA VAL A 116 -4.88 8.83 10.18
C VAL A 116 -4.64 8.12 8.84
N LEU A 117 -4.11 6.89 8.86
CA LEU A 117 -3.82 6.14 7.64
C LEU A 117 -5.11 5.70 6.92
N LEU A 118 -6.12 5.23 7.65
CA LEU A 118 -7.41 4.86 7.05
C LEU A 118 -8.21 6.07 6.55
N GLY A 119 -8.10 7.22 7.23
CA GLY A 119 -8.78 8.46 6.82
C GLY A 119 -8.30 8.97 5.46
N ASN A 120 -7.00 8.85 5.16
CA ASN A 120 -6.46 9.24 3.87
C ASN A 120 -6.94 8.34 2.72
N ILE A 121 -7.16 7.04 2.96
CA ILE A 121 -7.65 6.10 1.94
C ILE A 121 -9.01 6.55 1.38
N LEU A 122 -9.92 7.03 2.24
CA LEU A 122 -11.26 7.46 1.84
C LEU A 122 -11.27 8.75 1.02
N LYS A 123 -10.24 9.60 1.17
CA LYS A 123 -10.17 10.90 0.48
C LYS A 123 -9.59 10.80 -0.93
N PHE A 124 -8.72 9.82 -1.18
CA PHE A 124 -7.88 9.80 -2.39
C PHE A 124 -8.04 8.56 -3.27
N LEU A 125 -8.69 7.49 -2.79
CA LEU A 125 -8.74 6.22 -3.51
C LEU A 125 -10.18 5.83 -3.89
N SER A 126 -10.34 5.33 -5.11
CA SER A 126 -11.56 4.68 -5.56
C SER A 126 -11.57 3.22 -5.12
N THR A 127 -12.60 2.80 -4.38
CA THR A 127 -12.79 1.41 -3.97
C THR A 127 -13.78 0.71 -4.90
N MET A 128 -13.52 -0.56 -5.24
CA MET A 128 -14.48 -1.37 -6.00
C MET A 128 -15.77 -1.60 -5.19
N CYS A 129 -16.93 -1.49 -5.84
CA CYS A 129 -18.25 -1.60 -5.21
C CYS A 129 -18.43 -2.91 -4.42
N ASP A 130 -17.98 -4.04 -4.98
CA ASP A 130 -18.10 -5.36 -4.34
C ASP A 130 -17.43 -5.44 -2.96
N ARG A 131 -16.38 -4.64 -2.72
CA ARG A 131 -15.66 -4.62 -1.44
C ARG A 131 -16.42 -3.88 -0.35
N LEU A 132 -17.37 -3.03 -0.71
CA LEU A 132 -18.21 -2.26 0.22
C LEU A 132 -19.66 -2.76 0.28
N ARG A 133 -20.06 -3.63 -0.66
CA ARG A 133 -21.42 -4.16 -0.75
C ARG A 133 -21.94 -4.66 0.59
N SER A 134 -21.17 -5.46 1.32
CA SER A 134 -21.57 -5.99 2.63
C SER A 134 -21.82 -4.92 3.70
N ARG A 135 -21.23 -3.72 3.58
CA ARG A 135 -21.42 -2.60 4.53
C ARG A 135 -22.65 -1.76 4.21
N ILE A 136 -22.97 -1.60 2.92
CA ILE A 136 -24.17 -0.90 2.46
C ILE A 136 -25.42 -1.67 2.91
N TRP A 137 -25.45 -2.99 2.68
CA TRP A 137 -26.61 -3.84 3.03
C TRP A 137 -26.78 -4.08 4.54
N LYS A 138 -25.72 -3.95 5.35
CA LYS A 138 -25.77 -4.10 6.81
C LYS A 138 -26.25 -2.85 7.58
N ARG A 139 -26.76 -1.81 6.88
CA ARG A 139 -27.24 -0.54 7.48
C ARG A 139 -26.23 0.17 8.41
N VAL A 140 -24.93 -0.04 8.18
CA VAL A 140 -23.87 0.71 8.91
C VAL A 140 -23.75 2.13 8.36
N ILE A 141 -24.15 2.33 7.09
CA ILE A 141 -24.17 3.62 6.41
C ILE A 141 -25.59 4.21 6.54
N LYS A 142 -25.70 5.52 6.81
CA LYS A 142 -27.01 6.17 6.88
C LYS A 142 -27.74 6.00 5.54
N PRO A 143 -29.07 5.73 5.54
CA PRO A 143 -29.83 5.47 4.31
C PRO A 143 -29.75 6.56 3.24
N SER A 144 -29.45 7.81 3.61
CA SER A 144 -29.25 8.92 2.67
C SER A 144 -27.97 8.83 1.84
N TYR A 145 -27.02 7.98 2.23
CA TYR A 145 -25.72 7.78 1.56
C TYR A 145 -25.55 6.36 0.99
N ALA A 146 -26.61 5.53 1.07
CA ALA A 146 -26.66 4.17 0.53
C ALA A 146 -27.37 4.18 -0.82
#